data_AF-A0A2N2YNK4-F1
#
_entry.id   AF-A0A2N2YNK4-F1
#
_cell.length_a   1.000
_cell.length_b   1.000
_cell.length_c   1.000
_cell.angle_alpha   90.00
_cell.angle_beta   90.00
_cell.angle_gamma   90.00
#
_symmetry.space_group_name_H-M   'P 1'
#
loop_
_entity.id
_entity.type
_entity.pdbx_description
1 polymer ?
#
loop_
_entity_poly.entity_id
_entity_poly.type
_entity_poly.pdbx_seq_one_letter_code
_entity_poly.pdbx_strand_id
1 'polypeptide(L)'
;MTAKFGSNRFNRCIVINSLVYFVIAYYLVVFSFNIFSCFLTSWLGFDVELYYYGFTHSGKKWTTDYILLVFFVGNAFTLVTAVLFEYLYRKQRKYFRGVKLLYLWIYLISLIWFVGNIIVGAFFNFGIGAALRAYGIPFFLRLILAMISVAALLFFGYKAQKHVCVSANLYLPKLSGSNVTSFFINQMVLPILLGLVVIILLKIPHLGMYYYVDIYLLFSFVFFIAGLFYQHKSLNSIRFKTHSDDKKQLKTKNCELSYFPMVVMFIILALVRLGLMNGISF
;
A
#
# COMPACT_ATOMS: atom_id res chain seq x y z
N MET A 1 -25.17 19.02 -17.40
CA MET A 1 -25.31 17.67 -16.82
C MET A 1 -24.23 17.45 -15.77
N THR A 2 -24.62 17.38 -14.52
CA THR A 2 -23.75 16.98 -13.41
C THR A 2 -23.70 15.45 -13.38
N ALA A 3 -22.53 14.84 -13.55
CA ALA A 3 -22.37 13.41 -13.33
C ALA A 3 -22.84 13.10 -11.89
N LYS A 4 -24.00 12.44 -11.78
CA LYS A 4 -24.56 12.05 -10.48
C LYS A 4 -23.68 10.93 -9.94
N PHE A 5 -22.93 11.22 -8.87
CA PHE A 5 -22.38 10.18 -8.01
C PHE A 5 -23.54 9.26 -7.63
N GLY A 6 -23.50 7.98 -8.00
CA GLY A 6 -24.62 7.04 -7.72
C GLY A 6 -25.05 6.12 -8.85
N SER A 7 -24.58 6.29 -10.09
CA SER A 7 -24.75 5.21 -11.07
C SER A 7 -23.82 4.04 -10.70
N ASN A 8 -24.37 2.83 -10.59
CA ASN A 8 -23.60 1.61 -10.30
C ASN A 8 -22.39 1.44 -11.23
N ARG A 9 -22.52 1.84 -12.51
CA ARG A 9 -21.42 1.77 -13.49
C ARG A 9 -20.26 2.70 -13.14
N PHE A 10 -20.56 3.92 -12.70
CA PHE A 10 -19.55 4.91 -12.33
C PHE A 10 -18.76 4.46 -11.10
N ASN A 11 -19.45 3.98 -10.07
CA ASN A 11 -18.81 3.48 -8.85
C ASN A 11 -17.91 2.27 -9.15
N ARG A 12 -18.38 1.32 -9.96
CA ARG A 12 -17.58 0.16 -10.41
C ARG A 12 -16.32 0.60 -11.15
N CYS A 13 -16.39 1.62 -12.00
CA CYS A 13 -15.22 2.13 -12.70
C CYS A 13 -14.16 2.69 -11.74
N ILE A 14 -14.57 3.47 -10.73
CA ILE A 14 -13.65 3.96 -9.68
C ILE A 14 -12.99 2.79 -8.95
N VAL A 15 -13.78 1.79 -8.55
CA VAL A 15 -13.29 0.60 -7.85
C VAL A 15 -12.26 -0.14 -8.68
N ILE A 16 -12.57 -0.44 -9.95
CA ILE A 16 -11.68 -1.20 -10.83
C ILE A 16 -10.38 -0.43 -11.09
N ASN A 17 -10.46 0.85 -11.46
CA ASN A 17 -9.27 1.66 -11.72
C ASN A 17 -8.39 1.74 -10.46
N SER A 18 -9.00 1.97 -9.29
CA SER A 18 -8.26 2.03 -8.04
C SER A 18 -7.67 0.67 -7.62
N LEU A 19 -8.41 -0.43 -7.82
CA LEU A 19 -7.94 -1.80 -7.57
C LEU A 19 -6.70 -2.12 -8.39
N VAL A 20 -6.70 -1.78 -9.67
CA VAL A 20 -5.57 -2.02 -10.57
C VAL A 20 -4.32 -1.29 -10.06
N TYR A 21 -4.46 -0.01 -9.72
CA TYR A 21 -3.33 0.75 -9.16
C TYR A 21 -2.92 0.27 -7.77
N PHE A 22 -3.85 -0.19 -6.94
CA PHE A 22 -3.56 -0.79 -5.64
C PHE A 22 -2.69 -2.05 -5.80
N VAL A 23 -3.08 -2.97 -6.69
CA VAL A 23 -2.34 -4.23 -6.91
C VAL A 23 -0.95 -3.95 -7.46
N ILE A 24 -0.83 -3.07 -8.47
CA ILE A 24 0.48 -2.66 -8.99
C ILE A 24 1.34 -2.04 -7.90
N ALA A 25 0.79 -1.10 -7.12
CA ALA A 25 1.51 -0.44 -6.05
C ALA A 25 1.94 -1.42 -4.95
N TYR A 26 1.08 -2.37 -4.58
CA TYR A 26 1.40 -3.41 -3.60
C TYR A 26 2.62 -4.20 -4.03
N TYR A 27 2.62 -4.72 -5.26
CA TYR A 27 3.76 -5.48 -5.76
C TYR A 27 5.00 -4.62 -5.88
N LEU A 28 4.91 -3.38 -6.35
CA LEU A 28 6.07 -2.48 -6.39
C LEU A 28 6.68 -2.27 -4.99
N VAL A 29 5.85 -2.02 -3.97
CA VAL A 29 6.34 -1.78 -2.60
C VAL A 29 6.92 -3.04 -1.98
N VAL A 30 6.16 -4.14 -1.99
CA VAL A 30 6.57 -5.39 -1.32
C VAL A 30 7.74 -6.05 -2.04
N PHE A 31 7.74 -6.02 -3.37
CA PHE A 31 8.86 -6.55 -4.14
C PHE A 31 10.13 -5.72 -3.96
N SER A 32 10.02 -4.38 -3.95
CA SER A 32 11.19 -3.52 -3.68
C SER A 32 11.73 -3.73 -2.27
N PHE A 33 10.84 -3.89 -1.28
CA PHE A 33 11.22 -4.25 0.09
C PHE A 33 11.97 -5.59 0.13
N ASN A 34 11.42 -6.64 -0.47
CA ASN A 34 12.04 -7.97 -0.47
C ASN A 34 13.39 -7.96 -1.21
N ILE A 35 13.49 -7.32 -2.37
CA ILE A 35 14.77 -7.18 -3.10
C ILE A 35 15.78 -6.45 -2.23
N PHE A 36 15.40 -5.34 -1.60
CA PHE A 36 16.33 -4.58 -0.78
C PHE A 36 16.80 -5.40 0.44
N SER A 37 15.91 -6.16 1.08
CA SER A 37 16.29 -7.09 2.15
C SER A 37 17.17 -8.24 1.65
N CYS A 38 16.90 -8.79 0.46
CA CYS A 38 17.75 -9.82 -0.15
C CYS A 38 19.15 -9.29 -0.43
N PHE A 39 19.23 -8.10 -1.03
CA PHE A 39 20.49 -7.42 -1.31
C PHE A 39 21.30 -7.17 -0.03
N LEU A 40 20.68 -6.65 1.03
CA LEU A 40 21.36 -6.48 2.32
C LEU A 40 21.85 -7.81 2.91
N THR A 41 21.05 -8.86 2.79
CA THR A 41 21.37 -10.19 3.34
C THR A 41 22.52 -10.86 2.56
N SER A 42 22.48 -10.81 1.23
CA SER A 42 23.57 -11.29 0.35
C SER A 42 24.84 -10.46 0.54
N TRP A 43 24.74 -9.13 0.72
CA TRP A 43 25.89 -8.28 1.03
C TRP A 43 26.60 -8.65 2.35
N LEU A 44 25.87 -9.20 3.31
CA LEU A 44 26.42 -9.75 4.55
C LEU A 44 27.00 -11.18 4.39
N GLY A 45 26.91 -11.75 3.18
CA GLY A 45 27.45 -13.04 2.79
C GLY A 45 26.60 -14.24 3.21
N PHE A 46 25.28 -14.06 3.27
CA PHE A 46 24.33 -15.17 3.31
C PHE A 46 23.97 -15.58 1.88
N ASP A 47 23.68 -16.87 1.66
CA ASP A 47 23.05 -17.29 0.42
C ASP A 47 21.57 -16.97 0.51
N VAL A 48 21.01 -16.27 -0.49
CA VAL A 48 19.62 -15.77 -0.43
C VAL A 48 18.86 -16.21 -1.66
N GLU A 49 17.64 -16.68 -1.45
CA GLU A 49 16.72 -17.02 -2.54
C GLU A 49 15.43 -16.21 -2.41
N LEU A 50 15.05 -15.52 -3.48
CA LEU A 50 13.83 -14.74 -3.55
C LEU A 50 12.72 -15.52 -4.26
N TYR A 51 11.60 -15.69 -3.56
CA TYR A 51 10.38 -16.30 -4.06
C TYR A 51 9.24 -15.29 -4.17
N TYR A 52 8.17 -15.62 -4.88
CA TYR A 52 6.98 -14.75 -4.97
C TYR A 52 6.27 -14.54 -3.63
N TYR A 53 6.52 -15.43 -2.66
CA TYR A 53 5.91 -15.40 -1.34
C TYR A 53 6.83 -14.86 -0.23
N GLY A 54 8.10 -14.56 -0.52
CA GLY A 54 9.07 -14.03 0.46
C GLY A 54 10.51 -14.38 0.07
N PHE A 55 11.46 -14.28 1.00
CA PHE A 55 12.86 -14.66 0.74
C PHE A 55 13.39 -15.59 1.84
N THR A 56 14.18 -16.59 1.44
CA THR A 56 14.87 -17.52 2.35
C THR A 56 16.36 -17.21 2.37
N HIS A 57 17.06 -17.78 3.35
CA HIS A 57 18.50 -17.62 3.50
C HIS A 57 19.18 -18.88 4.03
N SER A 58 20.47 -19.02 3.77
CA SER A 58 21.34 -20.06 4.36
C SER A 58 22.78 -19.59 4.52
N GLY A 59 23.67 -20.47 4.98
CA GLY A 59 25.13 -20.28 4.98
C GLY A 59 25.72 -19.67 6.26
N LYS A 60 25.07 -18.68 6.88
CA LYS A 60 25.60 -18.00 8.08
C LYS A 60 24.65 -17.98 9.27
N LYS A 61 25.22 -17.82 10.47
CA LYS A 61 24.46 -17.58 11.71
C LYS A 61 24.11 -16.11 11.83
N TRP A 62 22.88 -15.84 12.25
CA TRP A 62 22.41 -14.49 12.54
C TRP A 62 23.08 -13.92 13.80
N THR A 63 23.72 -12.76 13.65
CA THR A 63 24.12 -11.90 14.77
C THR A 63 23.07 -10.81 14.98
N THR A 64 23.04 -10.21 16.17
CA THR A 64 22.11 -9.11 16.50
C THR A 64 22.23 -7.95 15.50
N ASP A 65 23.46 -7.62 15.08
CA ASP A 65 23.72 -6.54 14.12
C ASP A 65 23.15 -6.85 12.73
N TYR A 66 23.29 -8.09 12.27
CA TYR A 66 22.75 -8.51 10.97
C TYR A 66 21.22 -8.50 10.96
N ILE A 67 20.60 -8.96 12.06
CA ILE A 67 19.14 -8.91 12.21
C ILE A 67 18.64 -7.47 12.15
N LEU A 68 19.29 -6.54 12.86
CA LEU A 68 18.90 -5.13 12.82
C LEU A 68 19.09 -4.54 11.42
N LEU A 69 20.23 -4.77 10.79
CA LEU A 69 20.49 -4.25 9.45
C LEU A 69 19.41 -4.73 8.46
N VAL A 70 19.18 -6.05 8.36
CA VAL A 70 18.27 -6.60 7.36
C VAL A 70 16.82 -6.24 7.66
N PHE A 71 16.36 -6.47 8.90
CA PHE A 71 14.94 -6.36 9.21
C PHE A 71 14.49 -4.97 9.61
N PHE A 72 15.34 -4.15 10.24
CA PHE A 72 14.99 -2.78 10.58
C PHE A 72 15.27 -1.82 9.43
N VAL A 73 16.49 -1.82 8.86
CA VAL A 73 16.82 -0.93 7.73
C VAL A 73 16.02 -1.31 6.49
N GLY A 74 15.81 -2.61 6.27
CA GLY A 74 14.90 -3.08 5.22
C GLY A 74 13.49 -2.49 5.35
N ASN A 75 12.94 -2.47 6.56
CA ASN A 75 11.63 -1.83 6.78
C ASN A 75 11.71 -0.29 6.67
N ALA A 76 12.77 0.34 7.17
CA ALA A 76 12.97 1.80 7.05
C ALA A 76 12.99 2.28 5.60
N PHE A 77 13.46 1.46 4.64
CA PHE A 77 13.37 1.75 3.20
C PHE A 77 11.92 2.00 2.74
N THR A 78 10.94 1.30 3.30
CA THR A 78 9.52 1.54 2.96
C THR A 78 9.03 2.89 3.48
N LEU A 79 9.55 3.37 4.62
CA LEU A 79 9.24 4.73 5.09
C LEU A 79 9.82 5.79 4.14
N VAL A 80 11.06 5.61 3.67
CA VAL A 80 11.68 6.50 2.68
C VAL A 80 10.87 6.52 1.38
N THR A 81 10.43 5.35 0.93
CA THR A 81 9.54 5.19 -0.23
C THR A 81 8.22 5.95 -0.02
N ALA A 82 7.62 5.85 1.17
CA ALA A 82 6.39 6.57 1.50
C ALA A 82 6.56 8.08 1.35
N VAL A 83 7.63 8.66 1.94
CA VAL A 83 7.91 10.11 1.87
C VAL A 83 8.15 10.56 0.42
N LEU A 84 8.94 9.81 -0.34
CA LEU A 84 9.22 10.11 -1.74
C LEU A 84 7.94 10.13 -2.59
N PHE A 85 7.12 9.09 -2.48
CA PHE A 85 5.89 8.98 -3.28
C PHE A 85 4.80 9.94 -2.80
N GLU A 86 4.80 10.34 -1.53
CA GLU A 86 3.95 11.42 -1.05
C GLU A 86 4.31 12.76 -1.73
N TYR A 87 5.60 13.06 -1.83
CA TYR A 87 6.10 14.25 -2.51
C TYR A 87 5.76 14.23 -4.01
N LEU A 88 5.99 13.11 -4.69
CA LEU A 88 5.61 12.93 -6.10
C LEU A 88 4.10 13.06 -6.31
N TYR A 89 3.29 12.49 -5.41
CA TYR A 89 1.83 12.64 -5.43
C TYR A 89 1.43 14.10 -5.32
N ARG A 90 2.00 14.84 -4.35
CA ARG A 90 1.72 16.28 -4.14
C ARG A 90 1.99 17.10 -5.40
N LYS A 91 3.08 16.82 -6.14
CA LYS A 91 3.39 17.46 -7.43
C LYS A 91 2.35 17.15 -8.53
N GLN A 92 1.79 15.96 -8.54
CA GLN A 92 0.85 15.51 -9.57
C GLN A 92 -0.62 15.84 -9.28
N ARG A 93 -0.95 16.42 -8.11
CA ARG A 93 -2.33 16.69 -7.67
C ARG A 93 -3.18 17.47 -8.67
N LYS A 94 -2.58 18.40 -9.42
CA LYS A 94 -3.31 19.31 -10.32
C LYS A 94 -3.71 18.65 -11.64
N TYR A 95 -3.01 17.60 -12.07
CA TYR A 95 -3.16 17.03 -13.40
C TYR A 95 -4.20 15.91 -13.45
N PHE A 96 -4.94 15.83 -14.57
CA PHE A 96 -5.85 14.72 -14.87
C PHE A 96 -5.08 13.48 -15.39
N ARG A 97 -4.26 12.84 -14.54
CA ARG A 97 -3.47 11.65 -14.92
C ARG A 97 -3.62 10.51 -13.93
N GLY A 98 -3.88 9.31 -14.43
CA GLY A 98 -4.03 8.08 -13.61
C GLY A 98 -2.78 7.74 -12.79
N VAL A 99 -1.59 8.13 -13.26
CA VAL A 99 -0.30 7.91 -12.56
C VAL A 99 -0.30 8.47 -11.13
N LYS A 100 -1.06 9.53 -10.81
CA LYS A 100 -1.13 10.01 -9.44
C LYS A 100 -1.85 9.03 -8.48
N LEU A 101 -2.73 8.16 -8.99
CA LEU A 101 -3.31 7.09 -8.17
C LEU A 101 -2.26 6.05 -7.82
N LEU A 102 -1.38 5.73 -8.76
CA LEU A 102 -0.23 4.86 -8.49
C LEU A 102 0.63 5.47 -7.36
N TYR A 103 0.96 6.77 -7.47
CA TYR A 103 1.75 7.44 -6.43
C TYR A 103 1.03 7.51 -5.07
N LEU A 104 -0.27 7.76 -5.08
CA LEU A 104 -1.09 7.72 -3.87
C LEU A 104 -1.03 6.34 -3.21
N TRP A 105 -1.23 5.27 -3.99
CA TRP A 105 -1.22 3.92 -3.46
C TRP A 105 0.17 3.49 -2.99
N ILE A 106 1.24 3.79 -3.71
CA ILE A 106 2.61 3.47 -3.27
C ILE A 106 2.91 4.18 -1.95
N TYR A 107 2.59 5.47 -1.84
CA TYR A 107 2.73 6.23 -0.59
C TYR A 107 2.00 5.53 0.57
N LEU A 108 0.72 5.22 0.38
CA LEU A 108 -0.11 4.66 1.46
C LEU A 108 0.31 3.25 1.85
N ILE A 109 0.54 2.37 0.86
CA ILE A 109 0.96 1.00 1.12
C ILE A 109 2.32 1.00 1.81
N SER A 110 3.28 1.82 1.37
CA SER A 110 4.61 1.88 2.00
C SER A 110 4.55 2.37 3.45
N LEU A 111 3.72 3.38 3.73
CA LEU A 111 3.51 3.90 5.08
C LEU A 111 2.86 2.84 5.98
N ILE A 112 1.82 2.18 5.48
CA ILE A 112 1.11 1.12 6.20
C ILE A 112 2.01 -0.09 6.40
N TRP A 113 2.85 -0.43 5.41
CA TRP A 113 3.81 -1.52 5.52
C TRP A 113 4.83 -1.26 6.63
N PHE A 114 5.42 -0.06 6.68
CA PHE A 114 6.36 0.31 7.72
C PHE A 114 5.74 0.21 9.13
N VAL A 115 4.63 0.92 9.35
CA VAL A 115 3.99 0.98 10.67
C VAL A 115 3.34 -0.35 11.04
N GLY A 116 2.75 -1.04 10.06
CA GLY A 116 2.18 -2.38 10.21
C GLY A 116 3.23 -3.41 10.63
N ASN A 117 4.46 -3.33 10.12
CA ASN A 117 5.57 -4.18 10.56
C ASN A 117 5.96 -3.96 12.01
N ILE A 118 5.81 -2.75 12.55
CA ILE A 118 6.03 -2.50 13.98
C ILE A 118 4.91 -3.14 14.80
N ILE A 119 3.64 -3.03 14.36
CA ILE A 119 2.50 -3.67 15.04
C ILE A 119 2.66 -5.19 15.04
N VAL A 120 2.83 -5.81 13.87
CA VAL A 120 2.98 -7.27 13.74
C VAL A 120 4.25 -7.73 14.45
N GLY A 121 5.38 -7.05 14.26
CA GLY A 121 6.64 -7.35 14.94
C GLY A 121 6.59 -7.19 16.46
N ALA A 122 5.69 -6.36 17.00
CA ALA A 122 5.53 -6.27 18.45
C ALA A 122 4.94 -7.55 19.06
N PHE A 123 4.06 -8.26 18.34
CA PHE A 123 3.45 -9.51 18.81
C PHE A 123 4.18 -10.76 18.32
N PHE A 124 4.73 -10.71 17.10
CA PHE A 124 5.38 -11.82 16.43
C PHE A 124 6.89 -11.58 16.35
N ASN A 125 7.70 -12.64 16.36
CA ASN A 125 9.17 -12.51 16.34
C ASN A 125 9.73 -12.58 14.91
N PHE A 126 9.03 -11.92 13.99
CA PHE A 126 9.37 -11.82 12.57
C PHE A 126 9.55 -10.37 12.16
N GLY A 127 10.34 -10.12 11.11
CA GLY A 127 10.62 -8.77 10.62
C GLY A 127 11.23 -7.89 11.73
N ILE A 128 10.66 -6.70 11.93
CA ILE A 128 11.09 -5.79 13.02
C ILE A 128 11.03 -6.49 14.39
N GLY A 129 10.09 -7.42 14.60
CA GLY A 129 9.98 -8.18 15.85
C GLY A 129 11.19 -9.06 16.16
N ALA A 130 11.86 -9.58 15.13
CA ALA A 130 13.12 -10.31 15.31
C ALA A 130 14.21 -9.37 15.82
N ALA A 131 14.30 -8.15 15.30
CA ALA A 131 15.22 -7.13 15.78
C ALA A 131 14.91 -6.70 17.23
N LEU A 132 13.63 -6.46 17.55
CA LEU A 132 13.23 -6.10 18.92
C LEU A 132 13.60 -7.21 19.92
N ARG A 133 13.38 -8.47 19.56
CA ARG A 133 13.76 -9.63 20.40
C ARG A 133 15.27 -9.76 20.52
N ALA A 134 16.03 -9.56 19.45
CA ALA A 134 17.49 -9.67 19.46
C ALA A 134 18.15 -8.66 20.42
N TYR A 135 17.54 -7.49 20.60
CA TYR A 135 17.95 -6.48 21.58
C TYR A 135 17.40 -6.72 23.00
N GLY A 136 16.72 -7.83 23.24
CA GLY A 136 16.14 -8.14 24.55
C GLY A 136 15.04 -7.17 24.97
N ILE A 137 14.37 -6.48 24.03
CA ILE A 137 13.31 -5.54 24.38
C ILE A 137 12.14 -6.32 25.01
N PRO A 138 11.77 -6.01 26.26
CA PRO A 138 10.73 -6.74 26.97
C PRO A 138 9.38 -6.59 26.28
N PHE A 139 8.53 -7.61 26.43
CA PHE A 139 7.22 -7.68 25.77
C PHE A 139 6.33 -6.47 26.07
N PHE A 140 6.37 -5.94 27.30
CA PHE A 140 5.62 -4.75 27.67
C PHE A 140 6.00 -3.50 26.84
N LEU A 141 7.30 -3.28 26.58
CA LEU A 141 7.74 -2.17 25.72
C LEU A 141 7.34 -2.39 24.26
N ARG A 142 7.37 -3.64 23.77
CA ARG A 142 6.86 -3.99 22.45
C ARG A 142 5.37 -3.67 22.32
N LEU A 143 4.57 -3.95 23.34
CA LEU A 143 3.15 -3.61 23.37
C LEU A 143 2.92 -2.10 23.29
N ILE A 144 3.73 -1.30 24.01
CA ILE A 144 3.68 0.17 23.90
C ILE A 144 3.99 0.63 22.47
N LEU A 145 5.03 0.07 21.83
CA LEU A 145 5.36 0.38 20.44
C LEU A 145 4.21 0.02 19.48
N ALA A 146 3.51 -1.10 19.71
CA ALA A 146 2.34 -1.49 18.94
C ALA A 146 1.21 -0.46 19.09
N MET A 147 0.90 -0.03 20.32
CA MET A 147 -0.14 0.96 20.58
C MET A 147 0.18 2.31 19.92
N ILE A 148 1.43 2.77 20.02
CA ILE A 148 1.90 3.99 19.34
C ILE A 148 1.74 3.84 17.82
N SER A 149 2.06 2.66 17.27
CA SER A 149 1.94 2.38 15.84
C SER A 149 0.49 2.34 15.36
N VAL A 150 -0.43 1.78 16.14
CA VAL A 150 -1.87 1.83 15.86
C VAL A 150 -2.37 3.27 15.87
N ALA A 151 -2.00 4.07 16.88
CA ALA A 151 -2.34 5.49 16.94
C ALA A 151 -1.76 6.26 15.74
N ALA A 152 -0.54 5.94 15.33
CA ALA A 152 0.09 6.52 14.14
C ALA A 152 -0.69 6.17 12.85
N LEU A 153 -1.12 4.92 12.66
CA LEU A 153 -1.95 4.54 11.50
C LEU A 153 -3.30 5.27 11.48
N LEU A 154 -3.96 5.41 12.63
CA LEU A 154 -5.20 6.19 12.74
C LEU A 154 -4.95 7.67 12.35
N PHE A 155 -3.87 8.26 12.86
CA PHE A 155 -3.48 9.63 12.54
C PHE A 155 -3.13 9.80 11.06
N PHE A 156 -2.39 8.86 10.47
CA PHE A 156 -2.04 8.88 9.05
C PHE A 156 -3.27 8.70 8.16
N GLY A 157 -4.22 7.85 8.54
CA GLY A 157 -5.52 7.73 7.88
C GLY A 157 -6.26 9.06 7.86
N TYR A 158 -6.31 9.74 9.00
CA TYR A 158 -6.91 11.08 9.11
C TYR A 158 -6.20 12.11 8.22
N LYS A 159 -4.86 12.16 8.23
CA LYS A 159 -4.10 13.08 7.37
C LYS A 159 -4.25 12.77 5.88
N ALA A 160 -4.39 11.49 5.53
CA ALA A 160 -4.56 11.03 4.16
C ALA A 160 -5.91 11.42 3.56
N GLN A 161 -6.93 11.77 4.36
CA GLN A 161 -8.25 12.18 3.86
C GLN A 161 -8.16 13.25 2.78
N LYS A 162 -7.34 14.30 2.99
CA LYS A 162 -7.14 15.37 2.00
C LYS A 162 -6.50 14.83 0.73
N HIS A 163 -5.55 13.91 0.86
CA HIS A 163 -4.88 13.29 -0.28
C HIS A 163 -5.88 12.45 -1.10
N VAL A 164 -6.66 11.61 -0.43
CA VAL A 164 -7.69 10.77 -1.05
C VAL A 164 -8.76 11.63 -1.71
N CYS A 165 -9.34 12.61 -1.02
CA CYS A 165 -10.33 13.53 -1.60
C CYS A 165 -9.81 14.25 -2.84
N VAL A 166 -8.54 14.67 -2.85
CA VAL A 166 -7.95 15.33 -4.03
C VAL A 166 -7.88 14.40 -5.23
N SER A 167 -7.70 13.09 -5.03
CA SER A 167 -7.67 12.12 -6.13
C SER A 167 -9.00 12.01 -6.89
N ALA A 168 -10.11 12.44 -6.28
CA ALA A 168 -11.43 12.46 -6.91
C ALA A 168 -11.49 13.37 -8.15
N ASN A 169 -10.53 14.28 -8.33
CA ASN A 169 -10.41 15.11 -9.53
C ASN A 169 -10.13 14.31 -10.82
N LEU A 170 -9.85 13.00 -10.73
CA LEU A 170 -9.83 12.08 -11.89
C LEU A 170 -11.21 11.70 -12.40
N TYR A 171 -12.24 11.89 -11.59
CA TYR A 171 -13.56 11.36 -11.92
C TYR A 171 -14.62 12.46 -11.86
N LEU A 172 -14.38 13.50 -11.07
CA LEU A 172 -15.35 14.55 -10.79
C LEU A 172 -14.75 15.95 -10.90
N PRO A 173 -15.52 16.93 -11.39
CA PRO A 173 -15.15 18.35 -11.30
C PRO A 173 -15.35 18.94 -9.89
N LYS A 174 -16.23 18.36 -9.08
CA LYS A 174 -16.53 18.76 -7.70
C LYS A 174 -16.90 17.53 -6.89
N LEU A 175 -16.32 17.41 -5.69
CA LEU A 175 -16.72 16.42 -4.69
C LEU A 175 -17.58 17.11 -3.62
N SER A 176 -18.86 16.75 -3.52
CA SER A 176 -19.72 17.24 -2.43
C SER A 176 -19.44 16.49 -1.13
N GLY A 177 -19.61 17.15 0.01
CA GLY A 177 -19.42 16.53 1.33
C GLY A 177 -20.25 15.25 1.52
N SER A 178 -21.50 15.25 1.03
CA SER A 178 -22.40 14.09 1.04
C SER A 178 -21.86 12.86 0.30
N ASN A 179 -21.00 13.06 -0.71
CA ASN A 179 -20.47 11.99 -1.55
C ASN A 179 -19.08 11.51 -1.11
N VAL A 180 -18.44 12.18 -0.14
CA VAL A 180 -17.09 11.84 0.34
C VAL A 180 -17.04 10.40 0.86
N THR A 181 -18.01 9.99 1.66
CA THR A 181 -18.08 8.62 2.22
C THR A 181 -18.16 7.58 1.12
N SER A 182 -19.06 7.77 0.15
CA SER A 182 -19.19 6.86 -1.00
C SER A 182 -17.92 6.84 -1.85
N PHE A 183 -17.26 7.99 -2.02
CA PHE A 183 -15.98 8.06 -2.70
C PHE A 183 -14.88 7.29 -1.95
N PHE A 184 -14.76 7.42 -0.63
CA PHE A 184 -13.78 6.65 0.16
C PHE A 184 -14.02 5.15 0.07
N ILE A 185 -15.27 4.70 0.11
CA ILE A 185 -15.60 3.28 -0.04
C ILE A 185 -15.15 2.77 -1.41
N ASN A 186 -15.51 3.47 -2.49
CA ASN A 186 -15.20 3.04 -3.86
C ASN A 186 -13.72 3.20 -4.24
N GLN A 187 -13.05 4.24 -3.74
CA GLN A 187 -11.67 4.55 -4.09
C GLN A 187 -10.67 3.81 -3.18
N MET A 188 -11.01 3.50 -1.93
CA MET A 188 -10.07 2.95 -0.94
C MET A 188 -10.51 1.59 -0.42
N VAL A 189 -11.67 1.52 0.24
CA VAL A 189 -12.09 0.33 1.00
C VAL A 189 -12.30 -0.89 0.09
N LEU A 190 -13.12 -0.76 -0.96
CA LEU A 190 -13.39 -1.88 -1.87
C LEU A 190 -12.13 -2.33 -2.63
N PRO A 191 -11.30 -1.43 -3.20
CA PRO A 191 -10.01 -1.79 -3.78
C PRO A 191 -9.08 -2.54 -2.83
N ILE A 192 -8.99 -2.13 -1.56
CA ILE A 192 -8.20 -2.85 -0.55
C ILE A 192 -8.77 -4.25 -0.38
N LEU A 193 -10.06 -4.39 -0.05
CA LEU A 193 -10.66 -5.71 0.20
C LEU A 193 -10.53 -6.67 -0.99
N LEU A 194 -10.81 -6.19 -2.20
CA LEU A 194 -10.66 -6.99 -3.43
C LEU A 194 -9.19 -7.30 -3.72
N GLY A 195 -8.30 -6.34 -3.52
CA GLY A 195 -6.87 -6.51 -3.71
C GLY A 195 -6.27 -7.53 -2.73
N LEU A 196 -6.75 -7.56 -1.47
CA LEU A 196 -6.38 -8.58 -0.49
C LEU A 196 -6.74 -9.98 -1.00
N VAL A 197 -7.95 -10.16 -1.55
CA VAL A 197 -8.35 -11.43 -2.14
C VAL A 197 -7.41 -11.83 -3.28
N VAL A 198 -7.09 -10.90 -4.20
CA VAL A 198 -6.16 -11.15 -5.31
C VAL A 198 -4.78 -11.57 -4.79
N ILE A 199 -4.24 -10.86 -3.80
CA ILE A 199 -2.91 -11.15 -3.22
C ILE A 199 -2.90 -12.51 -2.52
N ILE A 200 -3.94 -12.83 -1.74
CA ILE A 200 -4.07 -14.13 -1.06
C ILE A 200 -4.10 -15.26 -2.08
N LEU A 201 -4.95 -15.16 -3.11
CA LEU A 201 -5.04 -16.16 -4.18
C LEU A 201 -3.69 -16.37 -4.87
N LEU A 202 -2.93 -15.30 -5.10
CA LEU A 202 -1.61 -15.35 -5.71
C LEU A 202 -0.52 -15.92 -4.80
N LYS A 203 -0.75 -16.04 -3.49
CA LYS A 203 0.20 -16.63 -2.55
C LYS A 203 -0.11 -18.08 -2.19
N ILE A 204 -1.31 -18.57 -2.48
CA ILE A 204 -1.66 -20.00 -2.31
C ILE A 204 -0.75 -20.88 -3.20
N PRO A 205 -0.25 -22.02 -2.70
CA PRO A 205 -0.46 -22.61 -1.37
C PRO A 205 0.53 -22.16 -0.27
N HIS A 206 1.51 -21.32 -0.58
CA HIS A 206 2.67 -21.02 0.28
C HIS A 206 2.43 -19.95 1.36
N LEU A 207 1.18 -19.60 1.65
CA LEU A 207 0.83 -18.61 2.67
C LEU A 207 1.36 -18.96 4.08
N GLY A 208 1.42 -20.25 4.39
CA GLY A 208 1.89 -20.75 5.69
C GLY A 208 3.41 -20.69 5.89
N MET A 209 4.20 -20.59 4.80
CA MET A 209 5.68 -20.67 4.87
C MET A 209 6.29 -19.52 5.69
N TYR A 210 5.64 -18.36 5.71
CA TYR A 210 6.04 -17.18 6.50
C TYR A 210 5.01 -16.83 7.57
N TYR A 211 4.38 -17.82 8.20
CA TYR A 211 3.47 -17.63 9.34
C TYR A 211 2.37 -16.59 9.10
N TYR A 212 1.88 -16.47 7.86
CA TYR A 212 0.83 -15.51 7.49
C TYR A 212 1.18 -14.03 7.79
N VAL A 213 2.47 -13.69 7.94
CA VAL A 213 2.94 -12.33 8.28
C VAL A 213 2.35 -11.29 7.34
N ASP A 214 2.34 -11.56 6.03
CA ASP A 214 1.77 -10.64 5.04
C ASP A 214 0.28 -10.39 5.26
N ILE A 215 -0.49 -11.39 5.67
CA ILE A 215 -1.92 -11.24 5.95
C ILE A 215 -2.11 -10.34 7.17
N TYR A 216 -1.32 -10.54 8.23
CA TYR A 216 -1.39 -9.70 9.42
C TYR A 216 -0.97 -8.25 9.12
N LEU A 217 0.06 -8.05 8.29
CA LEU A 217 0.46 -6.72 7.82
C LEU A 217 -0.65 -6.07 7.02
N LEU A 218 -1.28 -6.83 6.12
CA LEU A 218 -2.42 -6.37 5.33
C LEU A 218 -3.66 -6.09 6.19
N PHE A 219 -3.81 -6.74 7.34
CA PHE A 219 -4.89 -6.44 8.28
C PHE A 219 -4.72 -5.07 8.95
N SER A 220 -3.49 -4.55 9.04
CA SER A 220 -3.22 -3.21 9.59
C SER A 220 -3.90 -2.08 8.81
N PHE A 221 -4.32 -2.31 7.56
CA PHE A 221 -5.15 -1.39 6.79
C PHE A 221 -6.45 -1.02 7.52
N VAL A 222 -6.99 -1.87 8.39
CA VAL A 222 -8.19 -1.58 9.17
C VAL A 222 -8.00 -0.34 10.03
N PHE A 223 -6.84 -0.19 10.70
CA PHE A 223 -6.55 0.99 11.51
C PHE A 223 -6.41 2.25 10.65
N PHE A 224 -5.75 2.13 9.50
CA PHE A 224 -5.66 3.24 8.55
C PHE A 224 -7.04 3.66 8.03
N ILE A 225 -7.90 2.71 7.66
CA ILE A 225 -9.27 2.95 7.19
C ILE A 225 -10.09 3.61 8.30
N ALA A 226 -10.00 3.13 9.54
CA ALA A 226 -10.69 3.75 10.68
C ALA A 226 -10.29 5.23 10.82
N GLY A 227 -9.00 5.55 10.71
CA GLY A 227 -8.50 6.92 10.67
C GLY A 227 -9.03 7.72 9.48
N LEU A 228 -9.13 7.11 8.31
CA LEU A 228 -9.68 7.74 7.11
C LEU A 228 -11.15 8.15 7.27
N PHE A 229 -11.96 7.38 8.01
CA PHE A 229 -13.34 7.73 8.30
C PHE A 229 -13.53 8.61 9.54
N TYR A 230 -12.48 8.82 10.34
CA TYR A 230 -12.56 9.66 11.54
C TYR A 230 -12.88 11.13 11.17
N GLN A 231 -13.99 11.67 11.67
CA GLN A 231 -14.44 13.06 11.43
C GLN A 231 -14.59 13.48 9.94
N HIS A 232 -14.71 12.54 9.00
CA HIS A 232 -14.80 12.85 7.57
C HIS A 232 -16.01 13.74 7.19
N LYS A 233 -17.08 13.74 8.00
CA LYS A 233 -18.28 14.56 7.80
C LYS A 233 -18.02 16.08 7.87
N SER A 234 -16.90 16.50 8.45
CA SER A 234 -16.48 17.91 8.51
C SER A 234 -15.91 18.42 7.18
N LEU A 235 -15.67 17.53 6.20
CA LEU A 235 -15.10 17.92 4.92
C LEU A 235 -16.14 18.64 4.05
N ASN A 236 -15.98 19.96 3.97
CA ASN A 236 -16.72 20.81 3.04
C ASN A 236 -16.53 20.36 1.58
N SER A 237 -17.47 20.75 0.71
CA SER A 237 -17.38 20.39 -0.71
C SER A 237 -16.10 20.95 -1.34
N ILE A 238 -15.36 20.11 -2.05
CA ILE A 238 -14.10 20.49 -2.71
C ILE A 238 -14.38 20.69 -4.19
N ARG A 239 -14.07 21.89 -4.69
CA ARG A 239 -14.09 22.20 -6.12
C ARG A 239 -12.67 22.13 -6.66
N PHE A 240 -12.44 21.32 -7.69
CA PHE A 240 -11.11 21.15 -8.26
C PHE A 240 -10.83 22.24 -9.28
N LYS A 241 -9.67 22.90 -9.15
CA LYS A 241 -9.12 23.80 -10.18
C LYS A 241 -8.40 22.92 -11.21
N THR A 242 -9.12 22.49 -12.23
CA THR A 242 -8.55 21.75 -13.39
C THR A 242 -8.29 22.71 -14.55
N HIS A 243 -7.32 22.37 -15.40
CA HIS A 243 -7.07 23.07 -16.67
C HIS A 243 -8.31 23.00 -17.58
N SER A 244 -8.48 23.98 -18.48
CA SER A 244 -9.64 24.10 -19.37
C SER A 244 -9.94 22.82 -20.15
N ASP A 245 -8.89 22.18 -20.65
CA ASP A 245 -8.97 21.00 -21.50
C ASP A 245 -9.38 19.76 -20.68
N ASP A 246 -8.76 19.57 -19.52
CA ASP A 246 -9.12 18.52 -18.55
C ASP A 246 -10.58 18.67 -18.09
N LYS A 247 -11.04 19.91 -17.90
CA LYS A 247 -12.42 20.21 -17.50
C LYS A 247 -13.42 19.89 -18.61
N LYS A 248 -13.03 20.06 -19.88
CA LYS A 248 -13.84 19.66 -21.04
C LYS A 248 -13.93 18.13 -21.10
N GLN A 249 -12.81 17.42 -20.92
CA GLN A 249 -12.77 15.95 -20.87
C GLN A 249 -13.61 15.38 -19.73
N LEU A 250 -13.51 15.90 -18.51
CA LEU A 250 -14.32 15.48 -17.35
C LEU A 250 -15.84 15.68 -17.54
N LYS A 251 -16.24 16.65 -18.37
CA LYS A 251 -17.66 16.90 -18.65
C LYS A 251 -18.20 15.97 -19.72
N THR A 252 -17.38 15.54 -20.67
CA THR A 252 -17.79 14.70 -21.81
C THR A 252 -17.60 13.22 -21.53
N LYS A 253 -16.59 12.84 -20.76
CA LYS A 253 -16.31 11.44 -20.42
C LYS A 253 -16.97 11.06 -19.10
N ASN A 254 -17.83 10.04 -19.17
CA ASN A 254 -18.13 9.22 -18.00
C ASN A 254 -16.83 8.54 -17.53
N CYS A 255 -16.77 8.04 -16.28
CA CYS A 255 -15.60 7.29 -15.82
C CYS A 255 -15.24 6.17 -16.81
N GLU A 256 -14.08 6.27 -17.44
CA GLU A 256 -13.55 5.29 -18.38
C GLU A 256 -12.55 4.38 -17.66
N LEU A 257 -12.61 3.09 -17.98
CA LEU A 257 -11.66 2.11 -17.50
C LEU A 257 -10.31 2.32 -18.19
N SER A 258 -9.24 2.39 -17.40
CA SER A 258 -7.89 2.50 -17.95
C SER A 258 -7.36 1.11 -18.27
N TYR A 259 -7.41 0.73 -19.56
CA TYR A 259 -6.96 -0.60 -20.01
C TYR A 259 -5.46 -0.81 -19.89
N PHE A 260 -4.65 0.23 -20.13
CA PHE A 260 -3.19 0.12 -20.07
C PHE A 260 -2.67 -0.34 -18.69
N PRO A 261 -3.06 0.29 -17.57
CA PRO A 261 -2.72 -0.22 -16.23
C PRO A 261 -3.23 -1.64 -15.97
N MET A 262 -4.37 -2.06 -16.51
CA MET A 262 -4.86 -3.44 -16.32
C MET A 262 -3.91 -4.45 -16.97
N VAL A 263 -3.49 -4.19 -18.21
CA VAL A 263 -2.53 -5.04 -18.91
C VAL A 263 -1.21 -5.11 -18.14
N VAL A 264 -0.71 -3.95 -17.67
CA VAL A 264 0.50 -3.88 -16.83
C VAL A 264 0.33 -4.69 -15.55
N MET A 265 -0.82 -4.60 -14.87
CA MET A 265 -1.11 -5.38 -13.68
C MET A 265 -1.02 -6.88 -13.99
N PHE A 266 -1.71 -7.38 -15.02
CA PHE A 266 -1.67 -8.81 -15.37
C PHE A 266 -0.25 -9.29 -15.70
N ILE A 267 0.54 -8.48 -16.42
CA ILE A 267 1.94 -8.79 -16.71
C ILE A 267 2.74 -8.88 -15.40
N ILE A 268 2.61 -7.92 -14.49
CA ILE A 268 3.30 -7.97 -13.19
C ILE A 268 2.89 -9.22 -12.40
N LEU A 269 1.60 -9.55 -12.35
CA LEU A 269 1.12 -10.74 -11.65
C LEU A 269 1.72 -12.03 -12.24
N ALA A 270 1.74 -12.14 -13.57
CA ALA A 270 2.31 -13.28 -14.28
C ALA A 270 3.83 -13.37 -14.05
N LEU A 271 4.55 -12.27 -14.18
CA LEU A 271 6.00 -12.22 -13.97
C LEU A 271 6.39 -12.58 -12.54
N VAL A 272 5.70 -12.03 -11.55
CA VAL A 272 5.96 -12.33 -10.14
C VAL A 272 5.67 -13.80 -9.86
N ARG A 273 4.52 -14.32 -10.30
CA ARG A 273 4.13 -15.70 -9.99
C ARG A 273 4.97 -16.73 -10.73
N LEU A 274 5.20 -16.57 -12.02
CA LEU A 274 5.93 -17.53 -12.85
C LEU A 274 7.44 -17.37 -12.70
N GLY A 275 7.94 -16.14 -12.69
CA GLY A 275 9.38 -15.84 -12.64
C GLY A 275 10.02 -16.17 -11.30
N LEU A 276 9.27 -16.08 -10.19
CA LEU A 276 9.79 -16.37 -8.85
C LEU A 276 9.26 -17.70 -8.29
N MET A 277 8.69 -18.57 -9.13
CA MET A 277 8.14 -19.86 -8.69
C MET A 277 9.24 -20.78 -8.14
N ASN A 278 10.39 -20.81 -8.81
CA ASN A 278 11.52 -21.67 -8.48
C ASN A 278 12.57 -20.99 -7.59
N GLY A 279 12.32 -19.75 -7.16
CA GLY A 279 13.32 -18.93 -6.49
C GLY A 279 14.33 -18.31 -7.45
N ILE A 280 14.87 -17.15 -7.09
CA ILE A 280 16.04 -16.54 -7.74
C ILE A 280 17.12 -16.39 -6.67
N SER A 281 18.28 -17.01 -6.90
CA SER A 281 19.44 -16.93 -6.03
C SER A 281 20.20 -15.61 -6.22
N PHE A 282 20.64 -14.99 -5.13
CA PHE A 282 21.46 -13.78 -5.06
C PHE A 282 22.80 -14.02 -4.35
#